data_AF-A0A0M2JXN5-F1
#
_entry.id   AF-A0A0M2JXN5-F1
#
_cell.length_a   1.000
_cell.length_b   1.000
_cell.length_c   1.000
_cell.angle_alpha   90.00
_cell.angle_beta   90.00
_cell.angle_gamma   90.00
#
_symmetry.space_group_name_H-M   'P 1'
#
loop_
_entity.id
_entity.type
_entity.pdbx_description
1 polymer ?
#
loop_
_entity_poly.entity_id
_entity_poly.type
_entity_poly.pdbx_seq_one_letter_code
_entity_poly.pdbx_strand_id
1 'polypeptide(L)' 'MVMDWEDRAEDVFAAGASKAQCRIACAEAEMLCKGCPLMETCAQEAKTTHYTGVAGGRIFVNGRHRLTPSAPARIVA' A
#
# COMPACT_ATOMS: atom_id res chain seq x y z
N MET A 1 -7.43 -6.33 -12.16
CA MET A 1 -6.22 -5.83 -12.86
C MET A 1 -5.45 -4.94 -11.90
N VAL A 2 -4.15 -4.71 -12.10
CA VAL A 2 -3.32 -3.86 -11.21
C VAL A 2 -3.91 -2.46 -10.99
N MET A 3 -4.66 -1.91 -11.96
CA MET A 3 -5.36 -0.62 -11.85
C MET A 3 -6.39 -0.54 -10.71
N ASP A 4 -6.98 -1.66 -10.29
CA ASP A 4 -7.98 -1.70 -9.20
C ASP A 4 -7.36 -1.39 -7.81
N TRP A 5 -6.03 -1.51 -7.69
CA TRP A 5 -5.31 -1.28 -6.45
C TRP A 5 -5.08 0.20 -6.15
N GLU A 6 -5.16 1.09 -7.12
CA GLU A 6 -4.91 2.52 -6.89
C GLU A 6 -6.01 3.09 -5.99
N ASP A 7 -7.28 2.87 -6.33
CA ASP A 7 -8.42 3.28 -5.51
C ASP A 7 -8.49 2.49 -4.19
N ARG A 8 -8.28 1.17 -4.24
CA ARG A 8 -8.34 0.31 -3.05
C ARG A 8 -7.26 0.59 -2.02
N ALA A 9 -6.07 1.03 -2.44
CA ALA A 9 -4.98 1.30 -1.52
C ALA A 9 -5.34 2.46 -0.57
N GLU A 10 -6.03 3.49 -1.06
CA GLU A 10 -6.45 4.60 -0.21
C GLU A 10 -7.53 4.18 0.79
N ASP A 11 -8.52 3.39 0.33
CA ASP A 11 -9.62 2.90 1.16
C ASP A 11 -9.15 1.95 2.27
N VAL A 12 -8.29 0.98 1.94
CA VAL A 12 -7.76 -0.01 2.89
C VAL A 12 -6.98 0.65 4.03
N PHE A 13 -6.37 1.81 3.77
CA PHE A 13 -5.57 2.54 4.75
C PHE A 13 -6.22 3.86 5.19
N ALA A 14 -7.51 4.06 4.94
CA ALA A 14 -8.26 5.21 5.44
C ALA A 14 -8.37 5.18 6.99
N ALA A 15 -8.64 6.33 7.61
CA ALA A 15 -8.68 6.48 9.07
C ALA A 15 -9.74 5.64 9.80
N GLY A 16 -10.75 5.15 9.07
CA GLY A 16 -11.80 4.25 9.59
C GLY A 16 -11.54 2.76 9.34
N ALA A 17 -10.47 2.40 8.64
CA ALA A 17 -10.18 1.01 8.31
C ALA A 17 -9.68 0.23 9.54
N SER A 18 -9.95 -1.08 9.56
CA SER A 18 -9.46 -1.95 10.61
C SER A 18 -8.04 -2.46 10.33
N LYS A 19 -7.25 -2.70 11.39
CA LYS A 19 -5.94 -3.36 11.26
C LYS A 19 -6.04 -4.74 10.58
N ALA A 20 -7.16 -5.44 10.74
CA ALA A 20 -7.38 -6.74 10.10
C ALA A 20 -7.50 -6.61 8.58
N GLN A 21 -8.27 -5.63 8.10
CA GLN A 21 -8.38 -5.34 6.66
C GLN A 21 -7.03 -4.97 6.05
N CYS A 22 -6.24 -4.11 6.71
CA CYS A 22 -4.89 -3.79 6.25
C CYS A 22 -4.00 -5.02 6.12
N ARG A 23 -4.04 -5.94 7.10
CA ARG A 23 -3.25 -7.18 7.05
C ARG A 23 -3.66 -8.10 5.90
N ILE A 24 -4.97 -8.25 5.68
CA ILE A 24 -5.49 -9.07 4.57
C ILE A 24 -5.00 -8.49 3.24
N ALA A 25 -5.17 -7.18 3.04
CA ALA A 25 -4.74 -6.51 1.83
C ALA A 25 -3.22 -6.61 1.60
N CYS A 26 -2.40 -6.46 2.65
CA CYS A 26 -0.95 -6.66 2.53
C CYS A 26 -0.60 -8.09 2.12
N ALA A 27 -1.29 -9.10 2.66
CA ALA A 27 -1.07 -10.49 2.25
C ALA A 27 -1.47 -10.75 0.79
N GLU A 28 -2.58 -10.16 0.34
CA GLU A 28 -2.99 -10.21 -1.07
C GLU A 28 -1.94 -9.57 -1.98
N ALA A 29 -1.44 -8.39 -1.61
CA ALA A 29 -0.41 -7.67 -2.35
C ALA A 29 0.89 -8.48 -2.47
N GLU A 30 1.31 -9.15 -1.39
CA GLU A 30 2.49 -10.02 -1.38
C GLU A 30 2.34 -11.17 -2.39
N MET A 31 1.17 -11.81 -2.43
CA MET A 31 0.89 -12.93 -3.33
C MET A 31 0.92 -12.52 -4.80
N LEU A 32 0.49 -11.30 -5.14
CA LEU A 32 0.49 -10.79 -6.52
C LEU A 32 1.90 -10.64 -7.10
N CYS A 33 2.88 -10.32 -6.27
CA CYS A 33 4.25 -10.07 -6.71
C CYS A 33 5.18 -11.27 -6.49
N LYS A 34 4.70 -12.36 -5.91
CA LYS A 34 5.51 -13.53 -5.55
C LYS A 34 6.24 -14.07 -6.78
N GLY A 35 7.58 -14.10 -6.69
CA GLY A 35 8.44 -14.61 -7.77
C GLY A 35 8.79 -13.60 -8.86
N CYS A 36 8.37 -12.33 -8.73
CA CYS A 36 8.79 -11.28 -9.65
C CYS A 36 10.27 -10.91 -9.38
N PRO A 37 11.17 -10.95 -10.37
CA PRO A 37 12.58 -10.60 -10.16
C PRO A 37 12.81 -9.10 -9.92
N LEU A 38 11.80 -8.26 -10.16
CA LEU A 38 11.89 -6.80 -10.06
C LEU A 38 11.29 -6.22 -8.78
N MET A 39 10.98 -7.06 -7.78
CA MET A 39 10.26 -6.63 -6.57
C MET A 39 10.91 -5.43 -5.87
N GLU A 40 12.23 -5.46 -5.68
CA GLU A 40 12.93 -4.37 -4.98
C GLU A 40 12.97 -3.08 -5.80
N THR A 41 13.30 -3.17 -7.09
CA THR A 41 13.34 -2.01 -7.98
C THR A 41 11.96 -1.36 -8.10
N CYS A 42 10.91 -2.18 -8.26
CA CYS A 42 9.52 -1.71 -8.33
C CYS A 42 9.09 -1.02 -7.03
N ALA A 43 9.39 -1.60 -5.87
CA ALA A 43 9.09 -0.97 -4.58
C ALA A 43 9.89 0.31 -4.34
N GLN A 44 11.09 0.44 -4.92
CA GLN A 44 11.89 1.64 -4.81
C GLN A 44 11.36 2.75 -5.72
N GLU A 45 11.01 2.42 -6.96
CA GLU A 45 10.38 3.35 -7.90
C GLU A 45 9.07 3.91 -7.35
N ALA A 46 8.26 3.07 -6.71
CA ALA A 46 7.01 3.49 -6.08
C ALA A 46 7.20 4.63 -5.06
N LYS A 47 8.31 4.64 -4.32
CA LYS A 47 8.63 5.73 -3.38
C LYS A 47 8.97 7.03 -4.11
N THR A 48 9.69 6.94 -5.22
CA THR A 48 10.20 8.10 -5.96
C THR A 48 9.13 8.75 -6.83
N THR A 49 8.18 7.97 -7.34
CA THR A 49 7.13 8.43 -8.24
C THR A 49 5.83 8.78 -7.53
N HIS A 50 5.81 8.76 -6.18
CA HIS A 50 4.61 9.01 -5.39
C HIS A 50 3.47 8.03 -5.70
N TYR A 51 3.82 6.79 -6.03
CA TYR A 51 2.87 5.78 -6.49
C TYR A 51 1.84 5.40 -5.41
N THR A 52 0.60 5.15 -5.84
CA THR A 52 -0.47 4.57 -5.02
C THR A 52 -0.90 3.26 -5.66
N GLY A 53 -0.84 2.14 -4.92
CA GLY A 53 -1.12 0.81 -5.45
C GLY A 53 -0.14 -0.25 -4.92
N VAL A 54 0.00 -1.37 -5.64
CA VAL A 54 0.88 -2.48 -5.24
C VAL A 54 2.21 -2.42 -6.00
N ALA A 55 3.32 -2.42 -5.25
CA ALA A 55 4.66 -2.49 -5.81
C ALA A 55 5.56 -3.39 -4.94
N GLY A 56 6.24 -4.36 -5.57
CA GLY A 56 7.15 -5.28 -4.87
C GLY A 56 6.53 -6.04 -3.70
N GLY A 57 5.25 -6.41 -3.82
CA GLY A 57 4.50 -7.14 -2.78
C GLY A 57 4.02 -6.27 -1.62
N ARG A 58 4.07 -4.95 -1.76
CA ARG A 58 3.72 -3.97 -0.72
C ARG A 58 2.70 -3.00 -1.26
N ILE A 59 1.81 -2.51 -0.38
CA ILE A 59 0.86 -1.45 -0.75
C ILE A 59 1.47 -0.09 -0.41
N PHE A 60 1.47 0.80 -1.40
CA PHE A 60 1.89 2.18 -1.28
C PHE A 60 0.68 3.11 -1.39
N VAL A 61 0.70 4.19 -0.62
CA VAL A 61 -0.23 5.32 -0.74
C VAL A 61 0.62 6.58 -0.85
N ASN A 62 0.59 7.25 -1.99
CA ASN A 62 1.39 8.43 -2.30
C ASN A 62 2.90 8.21 -2.00
N GLY A 63 3.45 7.11 -2.51
CA GLY A 63 4.84 6.68 -2.34
C GLY A 63 5.21 6.18 -0.93
N ARG A 64 4.25 6.09 -0.01
CA ARG A 64 4.49 5.59 1.35
C ARG A 64 3.98 4.17 1.50
N HIS A 65 4.87 3.27 1.88
CA HIS A 65 4.48 1.91 2.27
C HIS A 65 3.59 1.97 3.52
N ARG A 66 2.42 1.33 3.45
CA ARG A 66 1.45 1.29 4.55
C ARG A 66 1.28 -0.13 5.08
N LEU A 67 1.21 -0.24 6.40
CA LEU A 67 0.93 -1.50 7.13
C LEU A 67 -0.26 -1.36 8.09
N THR A 68 -0.67 -0.13 8.36
CA THR A 68 -1.73 0.20 9.32
C THR A 68 -2.58 1.34 8.76
N PRO A 69 -3.86 1.46 9.21
CA PRO A 69 -4.72 2.58 8.85
C PRO A 69 -4.04 3.92 9.10
N SER A 70 -4.40 4.92 8.31
CA SER A 70 -3.94 6.29 8.50
C SER A 70 -4.43 6.77 9.86
N ALA A 71 -3.51 7.15 10.74
CA ALA A 71 -3.90 7.90 11.91
C ALA A 71 -4.28 9.31 11.42
N PRO A 72 -5.49 9.82 11.71
CA PRO A 72 -5.68 11.26 11.65
C PRO A 72 -4.61 11.83 12.57
N ALA A 73 -3.69 12.61 12.02
CA ALA A 73 -2.68 13.27 12.83
C ALA A 73 -3.43 13.91 14.01
N ARG A 74 -2.98 13.67 15.25
CA ARG A 74 -3.31 14.60 16.32
C ARG A 74 -2.86 15.95 15.79
N ILE A 75 -3.82 16.77 15.36
CA ILE A 75 -3.60 18.19 15.25
C ILE A 75 -3.31 18.59 16.69
N VAL A 76 -2.02 18.66 17.03
CA VAL A 76 -1.57 19.31 18.24
C VAL A 76 -1.90 20.79 18.02
N ALA A 77 -3.03 21.18 18.60
CA ALA A 77 -3.41 22.57 18.79
C ALA A 77 -2.48 23.23 19.82
#